data_AF-A0A938EP27-F1
#
_entry.id   AF-A0A938EP27-F1
#
_cell.length_a   1.000
_cell.length_b   1.000
_cell.length_c   1.000
_cell.angle_alpha   90.00
_cell.angle_beta   90.00
_cell.angle_gamma   90.00
#
_symmetry.space_group_name_H-M   'P 1'
#
loop_
_entity.id
_entity.type
_entity.pdbx_description
1 polymer ?
#
loop_
_entity_poly.entity_id
_entity_poly.type
_entity_poly.pdbx_seq_one_letter_code
_entity_poly.pdbx_strand_id
1 'polypeptide(L)'
;APGRVIVTTFSSQIDRMQQVVDAAYRDGRSVAVVGRSMVRNVNVARNLGYLQVPDGVMIGDKEIDSVPDDELVILTTGSQGEPMSALRRMANHAHPRVTIKKGDTIVYSSRRIPGNELAIDETVNRLVASGARVVTPDDRPEIHASGHGVSDELAWMLQLVRPRFFLPVHGEARHQMAHAELANRLGIPERTFVLENGDVLEVSGEGAELAGRVESGITYVDSYGVSDVGEGVLRDRRHMSEDGLVLIVVQVDAHDGTIDGTPDIVTRGFGGAEDEQLIDAIRDAVAESIAESSEERVHEVDVLQKQLHDAVAALINRKLRQRPVILPVVVEV
;
A
#
# COMPACT_ATOMS: atom_id res chain seq x y z
N ALA A 1 -16.40 17.99 -23.54
CA ALA A 1 -16.21 18.97 -22.43
C ALA A 1 -15.60 20.25 -23.00
N PRO A 2 -15.86 21.45 -22.44
CA PRO A 2 -15.41 22.70 -23.06
C PRO A 2 -13.90 23.02 -22.89
N GLY A 3 -13.17 22.26 -22.07
CA GLY A 3 -11.71 22.40 -21.90
C GLY A 3 -11.01 21.02 -21.93
N ARG A 4 -9.86 20.93 -21.26
CA ARG A 4 -9.06 19.69 -21.22
C ARG A 4 -9.82 18.56 -20.55
N VAL A 5 -9.64 17.35 -21.07
CA VAL A 5 -10.13 16.12 -20.43
C VAL A 5 -8.93 15.33 -19.96
N ILE A 6 -8.85 15.05 -18.66
CA ILE A 6 -7.78 14.27 -18.05
C ILE A 6 -8.37 12.95 -17.60
N VAL A 7 -8.01 11.85 -18.25
CA VAL A 7 -8.52 10.51 -17.96
C VAL A 7 -7.47 9.74 -17.17
N THR A 8 -7.84 9.30 -15.97
CA THR A 8 -7.02 8.38 -15.16
C THR A 8 -7.61 6.98 -15.18
N THR A 9 -6.77 5.98 -15.42
CA THR A 9 -7.15 4.56 -15.41
C THR A 9 -5.93 3.69 -15.12
N PHE A 10 -6.14 2.38 -14.97
CA PHE A 10 -5.05 1.43 -14.81
C PHE A 10 -4.22 1.37 -16.10
N SER A 11 -2.89 1.49 -15.98
CA SER A 11 -2.00 1.43 -17.15
C SER A 11 -2.01 0.08 -17.87
N SER A 12 -2.60 -0.97 -17.30
CA SER A 12 -2.77 -2.28 -17.93
C SER A 12 -4.10 -2.44 -18.68
N GLN A 13 -5.01 -1.46 -18.59
CA GLN A 13 -6.35 -1.52 -19.18
C GLN A 13 -6.30 -1.03 -20.65
N ILE A 14 -5.71 -1.83 -21.54
CA ILE A 14 -5.42 -1.44 -22.94
C ILE A 14 -6.69 -1.14 -23.72
N ASP A 15 -7.74 -1.93 -23.56
CA ASP A 15 -9.04 -1.68 -24.21
C ASP A 15 -9.64 -0.33 -23.81
N ARG A 16 -9.52 0.06 -22.53
CA ARG A 16 -9.93 1.39 -22.08
C ARG A 16 -9.09 2.49 -22.72
N MET A 17 -7.79 2.28 -22.91
CA MET A 17 -6.95 3.25 -23.62
C MET A 17 -7.38 3.39 -25.07
N GLN A 18 -7.70 2.28 -25.76
CA GLN A 18 -8.23 2.31 -27.11
C GLN A 18 -9.52 3.14 -27.17
N GLN A 19 -10.46 2.90 -26.26
CA GLN A 19 -11.72 3.67 -26.18
C GLN A 19 -11.47 5.18 -25.99
N VAL A 20 -10.48 5.55 -25.17
CA VAL A 20 -10.09 6.95 -24.98
C VAL A 20 -9.48 7.54 -26.25
N VAL A 21 -8.60 6.80 -26.93
CA VAL A 21 -7.97 7.22 -28.19
C VAL A 21 -9.03 7.40 -29.28
N ASP A 22 -9.95 6.45 -29.42
CA ASP A 22 -11.02 6.51 -30.43
C ASP A 22 -11.97 7.67 -30.17
N ALA A 23 -12.30 7.93 -28.91
CA ALA A 23 -13.14 9.07 -28.54
C ALA A 23 -12.43 10.39 -28.81
N ALA A 24 -11.15 10.50 -28.46
CA ALA A 24 -10.34 11.67 -28.73
C ALA A 24 -10.24 11.93 -30.24
N TYR A 25 -9.94 10.91 -31.05
CA TYR A 25 -9.86 11.02 -32.50
C TYR A 25 -11.17 11.49 -33.13
N ARG A 26 -12.31 10.91 -32.71
CA ARG A 26 -13.65 11.31 -33.18
C ARG A 26 -13.98 12.76 -32.85
N ASP A 27 -13.52 13.26 -31.72
CA ASP A 27 -13.75 14.63 -31.26
C ASP A 27 -12.67 15.61 -31.75
N GLY A 28 -11.74 15.17 -32.62
CA GLY A 28 -10.66 16.02 -33.14
C GLY A 28 -9.60 16.39 -32.10
N ARG A 29 -9.42 15.57 -31.06
CA ARG A 29 -8.51 15.83 -29.94
C ARG A 29 -7.23 15.02 -30.04
N SER A 30 -6.13 15.65 -29.63
CA SER A 30 -4.84 15.00 -29.40
C SER A 30 -4.82 14.33 -28.01
N VAL A 31 -4.09 13.21 -27.89
CA VAL A 31 -3.93 12.43 -26.66
C VAL A 31 -2.49 12.52 -26.18
N ALA A 32 -2.26 13.22 -25.07
CA ALA A 32 -0.98 13.21 -24.37
C ALA A 32 -0.94 12.10 -23.33
N VAL A 33 0.10 11.26 -23.36
CA VAL A 33 0.27 10.16 -22.41
C VAL A 33 1.22 10.58 -21.29
N VAL A 34 0.75 10.55 -20.04
CA VAL A 34 1.51 11.01 -18.88
C VAL A 34 1.67 9.92 -17.82
N GLY A 35 2.92 9.70 -17.42
CA GLY A 35 3.29 8.70 -16.41
C GLY A 35 4.03 7.51 -17.01
N ARG A 36 5.12 7.11 -16.35
CA ARG A 36 6.08 6.11 -16.87
C ARG A 36 5.42 4.77 -17.23
N SER A 37 4.55 4.24 -16.36
CA SER A 37 3.87 2.97 -16.62
C SER A 37 2.90 3.07 -17.80
N MET A 38 2.18 4.19 -17.91
CA MET A 38 1.25 4.43 -19.02
C MET A 38 2.01 4.50 -20.35
N VAL A 39 3.07 5.31 -20.43
CA VAL A 39 3.92 5.43 -21.63
C VAL A 39 4.49 4.07 -22.03
N ARG A 40 5.03 3.31 -21.06
CA ARG A 40 5.57 1.97 -21.32
C ARG A 40 4.51 1.04 -21.91
N ASN A 41 3.34 0.94 -21.28
CA ASN A 41 2.31 0.00 -21.70
C ASN A 41 1.65 0.41 -23.02
N VAL A 42 1.47 1.70 -23.28
CA VAL A 42 1.07 2.22 -24.59
C VAL A 42 2.07 1.79 -25.67
N ASN A 43 3.37 1.98 -25.46
CA ASN A 43 4.39 1.61 -26.44
C ASN A 43 4.38 0.10 -26.73
N VAL A 44 4.31 -0.73 -25.67
CA VAL A 44 4.23 -2.19 -25.82
C VAL A 44 2.97 -2.60 -26.57
N ALA A 45 1.81 -2.04 -26.20
CA ALA A 45 0.53 -2.36 -26.82
C ALA A 45 0.48 -1.93 -28.30
N ARG A 46 1.05 -0.78 -28.66
CA ARG A 46 1.18 -0.35 -30.07
C ARG A 46 2.06 -1.30 -30.87
N ASN A 47 3.22 -1.68 -30.34
CA ASN A 47 4.15 -2.58 -31.02
C ASN A 47 3.56 -3.98 -31.24
N LEU A 48 2.72 -4.45 -30.31
CA LEU A 48 2.04 -5.74 -30.41
C LEU A 48 0.73 -5.68 -31.20
N GLY A 49 0.28 -4.49 -31.61
CA GLY A 49 -0.98 -4.30 -32.35
C GLY A 49 -2.26 -4.32 -31.50
N TYR A 50 -2.15 -4.33 -30.17
CA TYR A 50 -3.29 -4.24 -29.25
C TYR A 50 -3.83 -2.82 -29.06
N LEU A 51 -3.04 -1.80 -29.41
CA LEU A 51 -3.46 -0.41 -29.40
C LEU A 51 -3.23 0.21 -30.77
N GLN A 52 -4.32 0.52 -31.46
CA GLN A 52 -4.33 1.17 -32.76
C GLN A 52 -4.52 2.67 -32.56
N VAL A 53 -3.52 3.45 -32.96
CA VAL A 53 -3.52 4.90 -32.80
C VAL A 53 -3.39 5.52 -34.18
N PRO A 54 -4.39 6.27 -34.66
CA PRO A 54 -4.28 7.00 -35.92
C PRO A 54 -3.12 7.99 -35.88
N ASP A 55 -2.53 8.25 -37.05
CA ASP A 55 -1.39 9.16 -37.16
C ASP A 55 -1.75 10.57 -36.68
N GLY A 56 -0.85 11.19 -35.92
CA GLY A 56 -1.02 12.54 -35.37
C GLY A 56 -1.93 12.64 -34.14
N VAL A 57 -2.60 11.57 -33.72
CA VAL A 57 -3.50 11.62 -32.54
C VAL A 57 -2.72 11.67 -31.23
N MET A 58 -1.64 10.88 -31.12
CA MET A 58 -0.90 10.77 -29.87
C MET A 58 0.33 11.67 -29.88
N ILE A 59 0.47 12.47 -28.84
CA ILE A 59 1.56 13.44 -28.67
C ILE A 59 2.39 13.14 -27.43
N GLY A 60 3.64 13.60 -27.44
CA GLY A 60 4.50 13.54 -26.28
C GLY A 60 4.12 14.56 -25.20
N ASP A 61 4.61 14.33 -23.98
CA ASP A 61 4.42 15.25 -22.85
C ASP A 61 5.07 16.64 -23.05
N LYS A 62 5.93 16.80 -24.07
CA LYS A 62 6.57 18.08 -24.44
C LYS A 62 5.66 18.97 -25.28
N GLU A 63 4.66 18.39 -25.95
CA GLU A 63 3.81 19.08 -26.90
C GLU A 63 2.51 19.58 -26.25
N ILE A 64 2.25 19.21 -25.00
CA ILE A 64 1.04 19.55 -24.24
C ILE A 64 0.74 21.06 -24.27
N ASP A 65 1.75 21.90 -24.06
CA ASP A 65 1.56 23.36 -23.99
C ASP A 65 1.28 24.01 -25.36
N SER A 66 1.50 23.27 -26.45
CA SER A 66 1.23 23.73 -27.82
C SER A 66 -0.16 23.37 -28.35
N VAL A 67 -0.91 22.53 -27.62
CA VAL A 67 -2.25 22.09 -28.02
C VAL A 67 -3.31 22.90 -27.26
N PRO A 68 -4.35 23.43 -27.95
CA PRO A 68 -5.46 24.11 -27.30
C PRO A 68 -6.15 23.23 -26.25
N ASP A 69 -6.63 23.86 -25.17
CA ASP A 69 -7.19 23.12 -24.02
C ASP A 69 -8.42 22.27 -24.43
N ASP A 70 -9.25 22.74 -25.35
CA ASP A 70 -10.42 22.03 -25.87
C ASP A 70 -10.11 20.97 -26.94
N GLU A 71 -8.86 20.91 -27.41
CA GLU A 71 -8.36 19.89 -28.34
C GLU A 71 -7.49 18.84 -27.64
N LEU A 72 -7.38 18.89 -26.30
CA LEU A 72 -6.45 18.04 -25.56
C LEU A 72 -7.16 17.03 -24.64
N VAL A 73 -6.72 15.78 -24.74
CA VAL A 73 -6.95 14.71 -23.78
C VAL A 73 -5.62 14.31 -23.14
N ILE A 74 -5.58 14.20 -21.81
CA ILE A 74 -4.42 13.71 -21.07
C ILE A 74 -4.77 12.33 -20.49
N LEU A 75 -4.13 11.28 -20.98
CA LEU A 75 -4.24 9.93 -20.43
C LEU A 75 -3.14 9.70 -19.38
N THR A 76 -3.53 9.50 -18.13
CA THR A 76 -2.59 9.55 -17.00
C THR A 76 -2.72 8.39 -16.02
N THR A 77 -1.64 8.12 -15.28
CA THR A 77 -1.65 7.23 -14.09
C THR A 77 -2.11 7.97 -12.82
N GLY A 78 -2.45 7.22 -11.78
CA GLY A 78 -2.77 7.76 -10.45
C GLY A 78 -4.22 7.61 -10.04
N SER A 79 -4.91 6.62 -10.61
CA SER A 79 -6.31 6.31 -10.31
C SER A 79 -6.56 5.93 -8.86
N GLN A 80 -5.53 5.50 -8.12
CA GLN A 80 -5.64 5.05 -6.73
C GLN A 80 -5.01 6.05 -5.74
N GLY A 81 -4.71 7.27 -6.19
CA GLY A 81 -4.16 8.31 -5.31
C GLY A 81 -2.70 8.08 -4.92
N GLU A 82 -1.96 7.23 -5.64
CA GLU A 82 -0.59 6.88 -5.27
C GLU A 82 0.30 8.14 -5.21
N PRO A 83 1.08 8.37 -4.13
CA PRO A 83 1.77 9.64 -3.88
C PRO A 83 2.62 10.18 -5.03
N MET A 84 3.32 9.28 -5.72
CA MET A 84 4.24 9.60 -6.82
C MET A 84 3.62 9.47 -8.22
N SER A 85 2.32 9.16 -8.30
CA SER A 85 1.61 9.05 -9.57
C SER A 85 1.48 10.42 -10.26
N ALA A 86 1.30 10.37 -11.58
CA ALA A 86 1.20 11.59 -12.37
C ALA A 86 0.01 12.47 -11.94
N LEU A 87 -1.19 11.90 -11.78
CA LEU A 87 -2.37 12.67 -11.35
C LEU A 87 -2.20 13.29 -9.95
N ARG A 88 -1.66 12.53 -8.98
CA ARG A 88 -1.43 13.06 -7.62
C ARG A 88 -0.45 14.23 -7.64
N ARG A 89 0.61 14.15 -8.45
CA ARG A 89 1.55 15.26 -8.64
C ARG A 89 0.90 16.47 -9.31
N MET A 90 -0.02 16.26 -10.27
CA MET A 90 -0.79 17.35 -10.89
C MET A 90 -1.69 18.04 -9.85
N ALA A 91 -2.41 17.26 -9.04
CA ALA A 91 -3.26 17.77 -7.96
C ALA A 91 -2.48 18.56 -6.90
N ASN A 92 -1.22 18.20 -6.66
CA ASN A 92 -0.31 18.88 -5.74
C ASN A 92 0.49 20.03 -6.38
N HIS A 93 0.24 20.39 -7.65
CA HIS A 93 1.02 21.40 -8.38
C HIS A 93 2.52 21.08 -8.44
N ALA A 94 2.88 19.79 -8.36
CA ALA A 94 4.24 19.26 -8.32
C ALA A 94 4.61 18.47 -9.59
N HIS A 95 3.70 18.39 -10.57
CA HIS A 95 3.98 17.79 -11.86
C HIS A 95 4.70 18.81 -12.75
N PRO A 96 5.84 18.47 -13.37
CA PRO A 96 6.75 19.45 -13.97
C PRO A 96 6.20 20.15 -15.22
N ARG A 97 5.14 19.62 -15.83
CA ARG A 97 4.60 20.11 -17.11
C ARG A 97 3.08 20.22 -17.18
N VAL A 98 2.37 19.72 -16.17
CA VAL A 98 0.91 19.69 -16.22
C VAL A 98 0.40 20.25 -14.91
N THR A 99 -0.11 21.47 -14.98
CA THR A 99 -0.81 22.14 -13.89
C THR A 99 -2.30 22.06 -14.14
N ILE A 100 -3.08 21.72 -13.12
CA ILE A 100 -4.53 21.69 -13.20
C ILE A 100 -5.06 23.13 -13.35
N LYS A 101 -5.95 23.33 -14.32
CA LYS A 101 -6.58 24.60 -14.63
C LYS A 101 -8.06 24.56 -14.23
N LYS A 102 -8.61 25.73 -13.89
CA LYS A 102 -10.05 25.88 -13.70
C LYS A 102 -10.77 25.49 -14.99
N GLY A 103 -11.78 24.62 -14.87
CA GLY A 103 -12.56 24.12 -16.01
C GLY A 103 -12.06 22.80 -16.61
N ASP A 104 -10.90 22.28 -16.17
CA ASP A 104 -10.48 20.92 -16.51
C ASP A 104 -11.55 19.90 -16.09
N THR A 105 -11.78 18.88 -16.90
CA THR A 105 -12.58 17.71 -16.52
C THR A 105 -11.66 16.54 -16.23
N ILE A 106 -11.69 16.01 -15.01
CA ILE A 106 -10.96 14.81 -14.60
C ILE A 106 -11.91 13.63 -14.59
N VAL A 107 -11.58 12.56 -15.31
CA VAL A 107 -12.38 11.33 -15.40
C VAL A 107 -11.63 10.20 -14.69
N TYR A 108 -12.18 9.74 -13.56
CA TYR A 108 -11.72 8.55 -12.85
C TYR A 108 -12.33 7.30 -13.49
N SER A 109 -11.63 6.73 -14.45
CA SER A 109 -12.05 5.53 -15.17
C SER A 109 -11.58 4.25 -14.44
N SER A 110 -11.85 4.20 -13.14
CA SER A 110 -11.38 3.18 -12.19
C SER A 110 -12.25 3.18 -10.92
N ARG A 111 -12.54 2.00 -10.37
CA ARG A 111 -13.07 1.90 -9.00
C ARG A 111 -11.97 2.12 -7.95
N ARG A 112 -12.41 2.52 -6.75
CA ARG A 112 -11.55 2.58 -5.56
C ARG A 112 -11.21 1.15 -5.14
N ILE A 113 -9.94 0.84 -4.98
CA ILE A 113 -9.49 -0.43 -4.39
C ILE A 113 -9.56 -0.26 -2.86
N PRO A 114 -10.11 -1.24 -2.11
CA PRO A 114 -10.16 -1.19 -0.65
C PRO A 114 -8.81 -0.85 -0.02
N GLY A 115 -8.78 0.14 0.86
CA GLY A 115 -7.59 0.66 1.52
C GLY A 115 -7.00 1.93 0.88
N ASN A 116 -7.43 2.30 -0.33
CA ASN A 116 -6.94 3.50 -1.02
C ASN A 116 -7.91 4.69 -0.95
N GLU A 117 -9.04 4.57 -0.25
CA GLU A 117 -10.11 5.57 -0.24
C GLU A 117 -9.60 6.95 0.18
N LEU A 118 -8.84 7.02 1.28
CA LEU A 118 -8.29 8.28 1.79
C LEU A 118 -7.36 8.95 0.77
N ALA A 119 -6.46 8.19 0.16
CA ALA A 119 -5.52 8.72 -0.82
C ALA A 119 -6.24 9.23 -2.08
N ILE A 120 -7.29 8.55 -2.52
CA ILE A 120 -8.13 8.99 -3.64
C ILE A 120 -8.87 10.28 -3.25
N ASP A 121 -9.55 10.31 -2.10
CA ASP A 121 -10.35 11.44 -1.66
C ASP A 121 -9.52 12.70 -1.45
N GLU A 122 -8.32 12.58 -0.87
CA GLU A 122 -7.37 13.70 -0.79
C GLU A 122 -6.98 14.24 -2.17
N THR A 123 -6.79 13.36 -3.16
CA THR A 123 -6.47 13.76 -4.53
C THR A 123 -7.65 14.49 -5.15
N VAL A 124 -8.85 13.93 -5.02
CA VAL A 124 -10.09 14.52 -5.54
C VAL A 124 -10.34 15.89 -4.92
N ASN A 125 -10.21 16.03 -3.60
CA ASN A 125 -10.39 17.31 -2.90
C ASN A 125 -9.44 18.39 -3.43
N ARG A 126 -8.18 18.05 -3.70
CA ARG A 126 -7.20 18.99 -4.28
C ARG A 126 -7.55 19.38 -5.72
N LEU A 127 -7.96 18.42 -6.55
CA LEU A 127 -8.39 18.68 -7.92
C LEU A 127 -9.60 19.63 -7.96
N VAL A 128 -10.59 19.38 -7.10
CA VAL A 128 -11.78 20.24 -6.96
C VAL A 128 -11.39 21.62 -6.43
N ALA A 129 -10.50 21.70 -5.44
CA ALA A 129 -9.98 22.97 -4.92
C ALA A 129 -9.25 23.80 -5.99
N SER A 130 -8.59 23.15 -6.95
CA SER A 130 -8.01 23.79 -8.15
C SER A 130 -9.04 24.21 -9.21
N GLY A 131 -10.33 23.98 -8.97
CA GLY A 131 -11.43 24.37 -9.86
C GLY A 131 -11.69 23.40 -11.01
N ALA A 132 -11.20 22.16 -10.92
CA ALA A 132 -11.52 21.11 -11.88
C ALA A 132 -12.85 20.43 -11.53
N ARG A 133 -13.52 19.91 -12.56
CA ARG A 133 -14.70 19.04 -12.41
C ARG A 133 -14.24 17.60 -12.39
N VAL A 134 -14.52 16.87 -11.33
CA VAL A 134 -14.19 15.45 -11.21
C VAL A 134 -15.42 14.60 -11.51
N VAL A 135 -15.25 13.55 -12.31
CA VAL A 135 -16.28 12.56 -12.66
C VAL A 135 -15.80 11.20 -12.23
N THR A 136 -16.59 10.51 -11.41
CA THR A 136 -16.26 9.21 -10.84
C THR A 136 -17.28 8.14 -11.25
N PRO A 137 -16.99 6.84 -11.05
CA PRO A 137 -17.97 5.78 -11.27
C PRO A 137 -19.19 5.87 -10.34
N ASP A 138 -19.08 6.62 -9.22
CA ASP A 138 -20.21 6.88 -8.33
C ASP A 138 -21.23 7.83 -9.01
N ASP A 139 -20.74 8.79 -9.81
CA ASP A 139 -21.57 9.72 -10.60
C ASP A 139 -22.04 9.10 -11.92
N ARG A 140 -21.16 8.31 -12.54
CA ARG A 140 -21.33 7.74 -13.89
C ARG A 140 -20.82 6.30 -13.91
N PRO A 141 -21.64 5.32 -13.51
CA PRO A 141 -21.24 3.93 -13.44
C PRO A 141 -20.66 3.39 -14.76
N GLU A 142 -21.10 3.93 -15.90
CA GLU A 142 -20.66 3.48 -17.23
C GLU A 142 -19.16 3.68 -17.51
N ILE A 143 -18.48 4.57 -16.79
CA ILE A 143 -17.07 4.92 -17.08
C ILE A 143 -16.08 3.87 -16.56
N HIS A 144 -16.55 2.86 -15.84
CA HIS A 144 -15.74 1.75 -15.36
C HIS A 144 -16.52 0.44 -15.30
N ALA A 145 -15.88 -0.64 -15.70
CA ALA A 145 -16.38 -2.00 -15.55
C ALA A 145 -15.31 -2.82 -14.84
N SER A 146 -15.76 -3.73 -13.98
CA SER A 146 -14.89 -4.71 -13.32
C SER A 146 -14.23 -5.59 -14.39
N GLY A 147 -12.97 -5.98 -14.16
CA GLY A 147 -12.31 -7.04 -14.96
C GLY A 147 -12.73 -8.46 -14.55
N HIS A 148 -13.49 -8.59 -13.46
CA HIS A 148 -14.01 -9.85 -12.95
C HIS A 148 -15.53 -9.92 -13.12
N GLY A 149 -16.02 -11.07 -13.59
CA GLY A 149 -17.44 -11.31 -13.83
C GLY A 149 -18.28 -11.35 -12.55
N VAL A 150 -19.54 -10.94 -12.66
CA VAL A 150 -20.52 -10.97 -11.55
C VAL A 150 -21.17 -12.35 -11.41
N SER A 151 -22.02 -12.52 -10.40
CA SER A 151 -22.67 -13.81 -10.09
C SER A 151 -23.32 -14.49 -11.30
N ASP A 152 -23.98 -13.73 -12.18
CA ASP A 152 -24.65 -14.31 -13.36
C ASP A 152 -23.63 -14.81 -14.41
N GLU A 153 -22.51 -14.12 -14.59
CA GLU A 153 -21.43 -14.54 -15.49
C GLU A 153 -20.69 -15.77 -14.93
N LEU A 154 -20.48 -15.81 -13.60
CA LEU A 154 -19.93 -16.98 -12.91
C LEU A 154 -20.87 -18.19 -13.03
N ALA A 155 -22.18 -17.98 -12.85
CA ALA A 155 -23.20 -19.01 -13.02
C ALA A 155 -23.26 -19.53 -14.47
N TRP A 156 -23.11 -18.62 -15.43
CA TRP A 156 -23.06 -18.98 -16.84
C TRP A 156 -21.84 -19.83 -17.16
N MET A 157 -20.66 -19.45 -16.67
CA MET A 157 -19.44 -20.24 -16.79
C MET A 157 -19.62 -21.66 -16.22
N LEU A 158 -20.19 -21.79 -15.02
CA LEU A 158 -20.45 -23.10 -14.40
C LEU A 158 -21.41 -23.96 -15.24
N GLN A 159 -22.46 -23.37 -15.82
CA GLN A 159 -23.41 -24.06 -16.69
C GLN A 159 -22.81 -24.54 -18.01
N LEU A 160 -21.82 -23.81 -18.54
CA LEU A 160 -21.10 -24.17 -19.76
C LEU A 160 -20.10 -25.29 -19.50
N VAL A 161 -19.30 -25.17 -18.43
CA VAL A 161 -18.22 -26.12 -18.11
C VAL A 161 -18.78 -27.42 -17.54
N ARG A 162 -19.86 -27.35 -16.74
CA ARG A 162 -20.46 -28.48 -16.02
C ARG A 162 -19.42 -29.32 -15.25
N PRO A 163 -18.63 -28.70 -14.36
CA PRO A 163 -17.55 -29.39 -13.68
C PRO A 163 -18.09 -30.48 -12.74
N ARG A 164 -17.45 -31.65 -12.72
CA ARG A 164 -17.72 -32.70 -11.72
C ARG A 164 -17.35 -32.26 -10.30
N PHE A 165 -16.21 -31.58 -10.18
CA PHE A 165 -15.68 -31.02 -8.93
C PHE A 165 -15.40 -29.53 -9.11
N PHE A 166 -15.70 -28.72 -8.10
CA PHE A 166 -15.50 -27.27 -8.17
C PHE A 166 -14.62 -26.75 -7.03
N LEU A 167 -13.64 -25.91 -7.37
CA LEU A 167 -12.76 -25.20 -6.44
C LEU A 167 -12.76 -23.71 -6.83
N PRO A 168 -13.43 -22.82 -6.08
CA PRO A 168 -13.34 -21.39 -6.34
C PRO A 168 -11.95 -20.88 -5.93
N VAL A 169 -11.34 -20.11 -6.83
CA VAL A 169 -10.02 -19.49 -6.64
C VAL A 169 -10.11 -17.97 -6.80
N HIS A 170 -9.01 -17.26 -6.51
CA HIS A 170 -8.87 -15.81 -6.71
C HIS A 170 -9.92 -14.97 -5.95
N GLY A 171 -9.88 -15.02 -4.62
CA GLY A 171 -10.65 -14.16 -3.73
C GLY A 171 -10.41 -14.49 -2.26
N GLU A 172 -10.72 -13.57 -1.35
CA GLU A 172 -10.77 -13.85 0.11
C GLU A 172 -11.82 -14.92 0.44
N ALA A 173 -11.76 -15.50 1.65
CA ALA A 173 -12.67 -16.55 2.11
C ALA A 173 -14.15 -16.26 1.82
N ARG A 174 -14.62 -15.04 2.09
CA ARG A 174 -16.02 -14.63 1.82
C ARG A 174 -16.40 -14.75 0.33
N HIS A 175 -15.48 -14.45 -0.59
CA HIS A 175 -15.73 -14.55 -2.02
C HIS A 175 -15.77 -16.01 -2.47
N GLN A 176 -14.83 -16.81 -1.97
CA GLN A 176 -14.76 -18.25 -2.28
C GLN A 176 -15.98 -18.99 -1.75
N MET A 177 -16.41 -18.70 -0.53
CA MET A 177 -17.63 -19.25 0.05
C MET A 177 -18.88 -18.88 -0.76
N ALA A 178 -19.04 -17.60 -1.13
CA ALA A 178 -20.18 -17.17 -1.95
C ALA A 178 -20.20 -17.84 -3.34
N HIS A 179 -19.03 -18.04 -3.95
CA HIS A 179 -18.92 -18.72 -5.25
C HIS A 179 -19.19 -20.23 -5.11
N ALA A 180 -18.73 -20.87 -4.03
CA ALA A 180 -19.07 -22.26 -3.72
C ALA A 180 -20.59 -22.44 -3.51
N GLU A 181 -21.23 -21.54 -2.76
CA GLU A 181 -22.68 -21.52 -2.58
C GLU A 181 -23.41 -21.36 -3.91
N LEU A 182 -22.95 -20.47 -4.79
CA LEU A 182 -23.51 -20.32 -6.13
C LEU A 182 -23.45 -21.63 -6.91
N ALA A 183 -22.30 -22.30 -6.93
CA ALA A 183 -22.14 -23.58 -7.62
C ALA A 183 -23.07 -24.67 -7.06
N ASN A 184 -23.17 -24.75 -5.72
CA ASN A 184 -24.06 -25.70 -5.04
C ASN A 184 -25.54 -25.41 -5.34
N ARG A 185 -25.96 -24.13 -5.38
CA ARG A 185 -27.33 -23.74 -5.74
C ARG A 185 -27.71 -24.13 -7.16
N LEU A 186 -26.76 -24.10 -8.09
CA LEU A 186 -26.98 -24.54 -9.46
C LEU A 186 -27.06 -26.07 -9.58
N GLY A 187 -26.61 -26.82 -8.56
CA GLY A 187 -26.64 -28.29 -8.53
C GLY A 187 -25.74 -28.93 -9.59
N ILE A 188 -24.68 -28.23 -10.00
CA ILE A 188 -23.80 -28.66 -11.10
C ILE A 188 -22.67 -29.58 -10.61
N PRO A 189 -21.81 -29.17 -9.66
CA PRO A 189 -20.75 -30.04 -9.19
C PRO A 189 -21.29 -31.13 -8.24
N GLU A 190 -20.73 -32.33 -8.32
CA GLU A 190 -20.93 -33.39 -7.34
C GLU A 190 -20.37 -32.98 -5.98
N ARG A 191 -19.24 -32.24 -6.00
CA ARG A 191 -18.57 -31.75 -4.80
C ARG A 191 -17.86 -30.42 -5.04
N THR A 192 -18.00 -29.52 -4.07
CA THR A 192 -17.30 -28.24 -4.03
C THR A 192 -16.29 -28.23 -2.89
N PHE A 193 -15.09 -27.71 -3.17
CA PHE A 193 -13.98 -27.59 -2.21
C PHE A 193 -13.69 -26.11 -2.02
N VAL A 194 -13.51 -25.67 -0.77
CA VAL A 194 -12.97 -24.35 -0.45
C VAL A 194 -11.68 -24.60 0.33
N LEU A 195 -10.56 -24.16 -0.22
CA LEU A 195 -9.22 -24.53 0.23
C LEU A 195 -8.40 -23.30 0.61
N GLU A 196 -7.42 -23.50 1.48
CA GLU A 196 -6.44 -22.51 1.85
C GLU A 196 -5.14 -22.67 1.03
N ASN A 197 -4.31 -21.63 1.03
CA ASN A 197 -2.98 -21.74 0.45
C ASN A 197 -2.20 -22.88 1.14
N GLY A 198 -1.63 -23.78 0.33
CA GLY A 198 -0.89 -24.95 0.80
C GLY A 198 -1.70 -26.24 0.89
N ASP A 199 -3.04 -26.19 0.81
CA ASP A 199 -3.85 -27.41 0.71
C ASP A 199 -3.59 -28.14 -0.62
N VAL A 200 -3.50 -29.48 -0.56
CA VAL A 200 -3.31 -30.33 -1.74
C VAL A 200 -4.61 -31.06 -2.05
N LEU A 201 -5.22 -30.73 -3.19
CA LEU A 201 -6.37 -31.44 -3.73
C LEU A 201 -5.92 -32.48 -4.75
N GLU A 202 -6.08 -33.76 -4.43
CA GLU A 202 -5.89 -34.85 -5.40
C GLU A 202 -7.17 -35.03 -6.21
N VAL A 203 -7.03 -35.05 -7.53
CA VAL A 203 -8.16 -35.20 -8.47
C VAL A 203 -7.84 -36.32 -9.45
N SER A 204 -8.71 -37.33 -9.49
CA SER A 204 -8.61 -38.49 -10.37
C SER A 204 -9.93 -38.76 -11.10
N GLY A 205 -9.93 -39.76 -11.98
CA GLY A 205 -11.17 -40.23 -12.61
C GLY A 205 -12.17 -40.85 -11.62
N GLU A 206 -11.70 -41.29 -10.46
CA GLU A 206 -12.53 -41.92 -9.44
C GLU A 206 -13.16 -40.89 -8.50
N GLY A 207 -12.42 -39.83 -8.15
CA GLY A 207 -12.87 -38.85 -7.16
C GLY A 207 -11.97 -37.63 -7.04
N ALA A 208 -12.32 -36.77 -6.08
CA ALA A 208 -11.45 -35.71 -5.61
C ALA A 208 -11.44 -35.69 -4.07
N GLU A 209 -10.25 -35.56 -3.49
CA GLU A 209 -10.06 -35.56 -2.04
C GLU A 209 -8.88 -34.69 -1.60
N LEU A 210 -8.91 -34.27 -0.34
CA LEU A 210 -7.82 -33.51 0.27
C LEU A 210 -6.72 -34.49 0.67
N ALA A 211 -5.59 -34.44 -0.02
CA ALA A 211 -4.48 -35.39 0.14
C ALA A 211 -3.42 -34.93 1.14
N GLY A 212 -3.46 -33.66 1.58
CA GLY A 212 -2.55 -33.14 2.60
C GLY A 212 -2.29 -31.65 2.48
N ARG A 213 -1.14 -31.22 3.01
CA ARG A 213 -0.64 -29.84 2.93
C ARG A 213 0.82 -29.80 2.51
N VAL A 214 1.18 -28.78 1.75
CA VAL A 214 2.56 -28.38 1.45
C VAL A 214 2.91 -27.09 2.19
N GLU A 215 4.20 -26.87 2.40
CA GLU A 215 4.69 -25.61 2.96
C GLU A 215 4.29 -24.45 2.04
N SER A 216 3.65 -23.43 2.62
CA SER A 216 3.27 -22.22 1.94
C SER A 216 3.30 -21.05 2.93
N GLY A 217 3.40 -19.83 2.41
CA GLY A 217 3.48 -18.65 3.25
C GLY A 217 3.65 -17.37 2.43
N ILE A 218 3.91 -16.28 3.15
CA ILE A 218 4.13 -14.96 2.56
C ILE A 218 5.61 -14.64 2.68
N THR A 219 6.24 -14.27 1.56
CA THR A 219 7.60 -13.72 1.54
C THR A 219 7.53 -12.23 1.26
N TYR A 220 8.03 -11.42 2.19
CA TYR A 220 8.11 -9.98 2.01
C TYR A 220 9.35 -9.59 1.18
N VAL A 221 9.21 -8.53 0.38
CA VAL A 221 10.29 -7.98 -0.45
C VAL A 221 10.42 -6.50 -0.13
N ASP A 222 11.60 -6.08 0.31
CA ASP A 222 11.93 -4.67 0.56
C ASP A 222 13.16 -4.30 -0.26
N SER A 223 12.98 -3.30 -1.14
CA SER A 223 13.89 -2.45 -1.92
C SER A 223 15.21 -3.01 -2.51
N TYR A 224 15.94 -3.89 -1.80
CA TYR A 224 17.26 -4.41 -2.19
C TYR A 224 17.47 -5.92 -1.92
N GLY A 225 16.55 -6.61 -1.24
CA GLY A 225 16.69 -8.04 -0.90
C GLY A 225 15.36 -8.81 -1.04
N VAL A 226 15.42 -9.98 -1.67
CA VAL A 226 14.37 -11.00 -1.55
C VAL A 226 14.63 -11.70 -0.22
N SER A 227 13.72 -11.54 0.76
CA SER A 227 13.71 -12.19 2.10
C SER A 227 14.23 -11.43 3.33
N ASP A 228 14.66 -10.17 3.25
CA ASP A 228 15.26 -9.48 4.43
C ASP A 228 14.24 -8.94 5.46
N VAL A 229 12.93 -9.10 5.22
CA VAL A 229 11.89 -8.62 6.12
C VAL A 229 11.07 -9.80 6.66
N GLY A 230 11.37 -10.21 7.89
CA GLY A 230 10.54 -11.15 8.65
C GLY A 230 9.43 -10.44 9.44
N GLU A 231 8.52 -11.23 10.01
CA GLU A 231 7.42 -10.72 10.84
C GLU A 231 7.93 -9.92 12.05
N GLY A 232 9.07 -10.31 12.64
CA GLY A 232 9.72 -9.55 13.71
C GLY A 232 10.09 -8.13 13.31
N VAL A 233 10.70 -7.95 12.13
CA VAL A 233 11.06 -6.63 11.60
C VAL A 233 9.81 -5.77 11.37
N LEU A 234 8.71 -6.36 10.88
CA LEU A 234 7.45 -5.64 10.71
C LEU A 234 6.83 -5.24 12.05
N ARG A 235 6.92 -6.10 13.07
CA ARG A 235 6.46 -5.80 14.42
C ARG A 235 7.23 -4.64 15.02
N ASP A 236 8.56 -4.63 14.89
CA ASP A 236 9.41 -3.55 15.39
C ASP A 236 9.10 -2.23 14.68
N ARG A 237 8.98 -2.25 13.34
CA ARG A 237 8.55 -1.08 12.56
C ARG A 237 7.21 -0.53 13.02
N ARG A 238 6.24 -1.42 13.34
CA ARG A 238 4.92 -1.02 13.83
C ARG A 238 5.00 -0.33 15.19
N HIS A 239 5.67 -0.94 16.17
CA HIS A 239 5.85 -0.33 17.49
C HIS A 239 6.56 1.03 17.40
N MET A 240 7.63 1.12 16.60
CA MET A 240 8.35 2.39 16.39
C MET A 240 7.47 3.45 15.72
N SER A 241 6.57 3.06 14.82
CA SER A 241 5.65 4.01 14.15
C SER A 241 4.52 4.50 15.03
N GLU A 242 4.11 3.71 16.02
CA GLU A 242 2.99 4.02 16.93
C GLU A 242 3.47 4.82 18.15
N ASP A 243 4.53 4.35 18.83
CA ASP A 243 4.96 4.90 20.13
C ASP A 243 6.36 5.53 20.11
N GLY A 244 7.12 5.37 19.03
CA GLY A 244 8.48 5.91 18.90
C GLY A 244 9.57 5.05 19.53
N LEU A 245 10.75 5.66 19.70
CA LEU A 245 11.99 5.04 20.17
C LEU A 245 12.62 5.88 21.27
N VAL A 246 13.15 5.22 22.29
CA VAL A 246 13.98 5.79 23.37
C VAL A 246 15.29 4.98 23.45
N LEU A 247 16.40 5.59 23.06
CA LEU A 247 17.75 5.06 23.21
C LEU A 247 18.35 5.61 24.50
N ILE A 248 18.87 4.72 25.32
CA ILE A 248 19.51 5.03 26.60
C ILE A 248 20.97 4.63 26.46
N VAL A 249 21.89 5.56 26.67
CA VAL A 249 23.33 5.26 26.65
C VAL A 249 23.88 5.57 28.03
N VAL A 250 24.48 4.58 28.67
CA VAL A 250 25.06 4.71 30.00
C VAL A 250 26.48 4.18 30.00
N GLN A 251 27.38 4.91 30.66
CA GLN A 251 28.75 4.48 30.90
C GLN A 251 28.84 3.93 32.32
N VAL A 252 29.51 2.79 32.48
CA VAL A 252 29.62 2.08 33.75
C VAL A 252 31.09 1.74 34.00
N ASP A 253 31.61 2.00 35.20
CA ASP A 253 32.98 1.66 35.58
C ASP A 253 33.13 0.12 35.68
N ALA A 254 34.15 -0.41 35.00
CA ALA A 254 34.39 -1.85 34.95
C ALA A 254 34.78 -2.50 36.30
N HIS A 255 35.18 -1.71 37.31
CA HIS A 255 35.68 -2.21 38.60
C HIS A 255 34.59 -2.29 39.67
N ASP A 256 33.74 -1.28 39.77
CA ASP A 256 32.70 -1.21 40.82
C ASP A 256 31.26 -1.21 40.27
N GLY A 257 31.08 -1.17 38.95
CA GLY A 257 29.78 -1.20 38.30
C GLY A 257 28.96 0.07 38.53
N THR A 258 29.59 1.15 39.00
CA THR A 258 28.90 2.42 39.21
C THR A 258 28.78 3.19 37.90
N ILE A 259 27.79 4.09 37.84
CA ILE A 259 27.59 4.94 36.66
C ILE A 259 28.72 5.98 36.56
N ASP A 260 29.38 6.02 35.41
CA ASP A 260 30.34 7.07 35.08
C ASP A 260 29.64 8.16 34.24
N GLY A 261 29.42 9.32 34.85
CA GLY A 261 28.74 10.45 34.21
C GLY A 261 27.21 10.34 34.15
N THR A 262 26.60 11.12 33.25
CA THR A 262 25.15 11.23 33.13
C THR A 262 24.64 10.34 31.99
N PRO A 263 23.61 9.50 32.19
CA PRO A 263 23.09 8.66 31.12
C PRO A 263 22.43 9.52 30.03
N ASP A 264 22.80 9.29 28.78
CA ASP A 264 22.30 10.01 27.61
C ASP A 264 21.01 9.39 27.06
N ILE A 265 19.96 10.20 26.99
CA ILE A 265 18.65 9.80 26.48
C ILE A 265 18.42 10.43 25.11
N VAL A 266 18.29 9.59 24.08
CA VAL A 266 18.02 10.02 22.71
C VAL A 266 16.66 9.46 22.28
N THR A 267 15.74 10.34 21.88
CA THR A 267 14.38 9.94 21.49
C THR A 267 14.10 10.20 20.01
N ARG A 268 13.26 9.37 19.39
CA ARG A 268 12.77 9.56 18.02
C ARG A 268 11.31 9.17 17.91
N GLY A 269 10.46 10.10 17.50
CA GLY A 269 9.02 9.85 17.33
C GLY A 269 8.27 9.54 18.63
N PHE A 270 8.94 9.62 19.78
CA PHE A 270 8.36 9.37 21.09
C PHE A 270 7.54 10.59 21.54
N GLY A 271 6.28 10.37 21.91
CA GLY A 271 5.37 11.46 22.26
C GLY A 271 5.80 12.29 23.48
N GLY A 272 6.63 11.72 24.37
CA GLY A 272 7.19 12.41 25.54
C GLY A 272 8.51 13.14 25.29
N ALA A 273 8.96 13.28 24.04
CA ALA A 273 10.29 13.82 23.74
C ALA A 273 10.49 15.29 24.15
N GLU A 274 9.42 16.10 24.20
CA GLU A 274 9.47 17.53 24.58
C GLU A 274 9.18 17.77 26.07
N ASP A 275 8.90 16.72 26.85
CA ASP A 275 8.65 16.81 28.29
C ASP A 275 9.97 16.64 29.06
N GLU A 276 10.66 17.75 29.35
CA GLU A 276 11.93 17.75 30.08
C GLU A 276 11.82 17.04 31.44
N GLN A 277 10.69 17.17 32.15
CA GLN A 277 10.50 16.51 33.45
C GLN A 277 10.37 14.99 33.31
N LEU A 278 9.83 14.51 32.20
CA LEU A 278 9.81 13.09 31.89
C LEU A 278 11.20 12.58 31.53
N ILE A 279 11.96 13.33 30.73
CA ILE A 279 13.34 12.96 30.38
C ILE A 279 14.23 12.90 31.61
N ASP A 280 14.12 13.88 32.51
CA ASP A 280 14.86 13.87 33.78
C ASP A 280 14.44 12.69 34.66
N ALA A 281 13.13 12.41 34.77
CA ALA A 281 12.67 11.23 35.50
C ALA A 281 13.14 9.89 34.88
N ILE A 282 13.36 9.84 33.56
CA ILE A 282 13.96 8.68 32.89
C ILE A 282 15.44 8.57 33.27
N ARG A 283 16.19 9.69 33.30
CA ARG A 283 17.59 9.69 33.76
C ARG A 283 17.71 9.25 35.20
N ASP A 284 16.83 9.72 36.07
CA ASP A 284 16.78 9.32 37.48
C ASP A 284 16.51 7.83 37.62
N ALA A 285 15.52 7.29 36.89
CA ALA A 285 15.22 5.86 36.91
C ALA A 285 16.37 4.98 36.39
N VAL A 286 17.12 5.46 35.39
CA VAL A 286 18.32 4.78 34.89
C VAL A 286 19.42 4.78 35.95
N ALA A 287 19.67 5.92 36.59
CA ALA A 287 20.69 6.04 37.64
C ALA A 287 20.35 5.17 38.87
N GLU A 288 19.09 5.16 39.29
CA GLU A 288 18.59 4.31 40.38
C GLU A 288 18.77 2.82 40.05
N SER A 289 18.37 2.40 38.83
CA SER A 289 18.50 1.01 38.40
C SER A 289 19.96 0.52 38.33
N ILE A 290 20.91 1.37 37.91
CA ILE A 290 22.34 1.03 37.93
C ILE A 290 22.88 0.97 39.35
N ALA A 291 22.50 1.91 40.21
CA ALA A 291 22.94 1.91 41.61
C ALA A 291 22.49 0.65 42.35
N GLU A 292 21.22 0.25 42.20
CA GLU A 292 20.70 -1.01 42.75
C GLU A 292 21.48 -2.23 42.22
N SER A 293 21.78 -2.25 40.92
CA SER A 293 22.52 -3.36 40.29
C SER A 293 23.97 -3.44 40.76
N SER A 294 24.62 -2.30 40.99
CA SER A 294 25.97 -2.22 41.56
C SER A 294 25.99 -2.74 43.02
N GLU A 295 25.00 -2.37 43.84
CA GLU A 295 24.87 -2.89 45.21
C GLU A 295 24.68 -4.42 45.25
N GLU A 296 23.91 -4.95 44.30
CA GLU A 296 23.69 -6.38 44.12
C GLU A 296 24.88 -7.12 43.47
N ARG A 297 25.95 -6.39 43.08
CA ARG A 297 27.13 -6.90 42.36
C ARG A 297 26.80 -7.56 41.02
N VAL A 298 25.81 -7.01 40.33
CA VAL A 298 25.45 -7.40 38.96
C VAL A 298 26.31 -6.60 38.00
N HIS A 299 27.25 -7.26 37.33
CA HIS A 299 28.15 -6.65 36.35
C HIS A 299 27.92 -7.17 34.92
N GLU A 300 26.98 -8.10 34.73
CA GLU A 300 26.69 -8.66 33.41
C GLU A 300 25.91 -7.65 32.56
N VAL A 301 26.52 -7.18 31.47
CA VAL A 301 25.97 -6.16 30.55
C VAL A 301 24.54 -6.49 30.09
N ASP A 302 24.27 -7.74 29.69
CA ASP A 302 22.95 -8.16 29.22
C ASP A 302 21.88 -8.05 30.32
N VAL A 303 22.26 -8.27 31.59
CA VAL A 303 21.36 -8.17 32.75
C VAL A 303 21.08 -6.70 33.05
N LEU A 304 22.12 -5.85 33.05
CA LEU A 304 21.99 -4.41 33.22
C LEU A 304 21.08 -3.80 32.13
N GLN A 305 21.29 -4.17 30.87
CA GLN A 305 20.43 -3.75 29.76
C GLN A 305 18.98 -4.12 29.99
N LYS A 306 18.70 -5.33 30.47
CA LYS A 306 17.33 -5.78 30.75
C LYS A 306 16.70 -5.00 31.92
N GLN A 307 17.42 -4.79 33.01
CA GLN A 307 16.93 -4.03 34.17
C GLN A 307 16.61 -2.58 33.78
N LEU A 308 17.50 -1.93 33.03
CA LEU A 308 17.28 -0.59 32.48
C LEU A 308 16.05 -0.51 31.59
N HIS A 309 15.92 -1.47 30.67
CA HIS A 309 14.74 -1.58 29.81
C HIS A 309 13.46 -1.64 30.65
N ASP A 310 13.39 -2.54 31.63
CA ASP A 310 12.18 -2.79 32.41
C ASP A 310 11.82 -1.60 33.32
N ALA A 311 12.82 -0.96 33.94
CA ALA A 311 12.63 0.25 34.76
C ALA A 311 12.04 1.40 33.95
N VAL A 312 12.62 1.68 32.78
CA VAL A 312 12.18 2.78 31.91
C VAL A 312 10.84 2.47 31.26
N ALA A 313 10.62 1.22 30.82
CA ALA A 313 9.35 0.77 30.29
C ALA A 313 8.21 0.93 31.31
N ALA A 314 8.46 0.55 32.57
CA ALA A 314 7.50 0.69 33.66
C ALA A 314 7.18 2.17 33.96
N LEU A 315 8.18 3.05 33.92
CA LEU A 315 7.99 4.49 34.10
C LEU A 315 7.15 5.10 32.98
N ILE A 316 7.53 4.87 31.72
CA ILE A 316 6.85 5.43 30.54
C ILE A 316 5.41 4.92 30.46
N ASN A 317 5.17 3.63 30.65
CA ASN A 317 3.83 3.07 30.64
C ASN A 317 2.96 3.63 31.79
N ARG A 318 3.54 3.93 32.95
CA ARG A 318 2.81 4.52 34.08
C ARG A 318 2.41 5.98 33.81
N LYS A 319 3.31 6.78 33.23
CA LYS A 319 3.08 8.21 32.97
C LYS A 319 2.27 8.47 31.71
N LEU A 320 2.58 7.79 30.60
CA LEU A 320 2.04 8.09 29.27
C LEU A 320 1.16 6.99 28.68
N ARG A 321 1.11 5.79 29.29
CA ARG A 321 0.41 4.61 28.72
C ARG A 321 0.90 4.22 27.32
N GLN A 322 2.13 4.59 27.00
CA GLN A 322 2.82 4.27 25.75
C GLN A 322 3.85 3.16 25.97
N ARG A 323 4.23 2.46 24.90
CA ARG A 323 5.25 1.41 24.90
C ARG A 323 6.23 1.64 23.74
N PRO A 324 7.04 2.71 23.80
CA PRO A 324 8.07 2.93 22.80
C PRO A 324 9.06 1.76 22.79
N VAL A 325 9.75 1.60 21.67
CA VAL A 325 10.93 0.72 21.63
C VAL A 325 12.00 1.34 22.52
N ILE A 326 12.48 0.61 23.53
CA ILE A 326 13.53 1.07 24.45
C ILE A 326 14.79 0.28 24.15
N LEU A 327 15.87 0.98 23.83
CA LEU A 327 17.18 0.39 23.54
C LEU A 327 18.20 0.89 24.56
N PRO A 328 18.54 0.08 25.58
CA PRO A 328 19.63 0.40 26.50
C PRO A 328 20.97 -0.06 25.93
N VAL A 329 21.95 0.84 25.95
CA VAL A 329 23.34 0.61 25.56
C VAL A 329 24.20 0.92 26.78
N VAL A 330 24.83 -0.12 27.30
CA VAL A 330 25.77 -0.02 28.43
C VAL A 330 27.17 -0.10 27.86
N VAL A 331 28.01 0.89 28.20
CA VAL A 331 29.41 0.97 27.77
C VAL A 331 30.29 0.88 29.00
N GLU A 332 31.10 -0.17 29.10
CA GLU A 332 32.11 -0.28 30.15
C GLU A 332 33.30 0.64 29.83
N VAL A 333 33.72 1.42 30.83
CA VAL A 333 34.86 2.35 30.77
C VAL A 333 35.86 2.10 31.88
#